data_AF-A0A3S1G8Z3-F1
#
_entry.id   AF-A0A3S1G8Z3-F1
#
_cell.length_a   1.000
_cell.length_b   1.000
_cell.length_c   1.000
_cell.angle_alpha   90.00
_cell.angle_beta   90.00
_cell.angle_gamma   90.00
#
_symmetry.space_group_name_H-M   'P 1'
#
loop_
_entity.id
_entity.type
_entity.pdbx_description
1 polymer ?
#
loop_
_entity_poly.entity_id
_entity_poly.type
_entity_poly.pdbx_seq_one_letter_code
_entity_poly.pdbx_strand_id
1 'polypeptide(L)'
;AMKAALRGADGLELDFHTVGYRPTPADGFPIVSRAEGVGGLYVAVMHSGITLAPAVGLFATREILDGERDALLAPYGLERFAP
;
A
#
# COMPACT_ATOMS: atom_id res chain seq x y z
N ALA A 1 -6.00 21.50 -19.58
CA ALA A 1 -6.93 20.65 -18.78
C ALA A 1 -7.05 21.13 -17.33
N MET A 2 -5.98 21.08 -16.51
CA MET A 2 -6.07 21.40 -15.07
C MET A 2 -6.59 22.82 -14.76
N LYS A 3 -6.04 23.88 -15.39
CA LYS A 3 -6.52 25.26 -15.17
C LYS A 3 -8.01 25.44 -15.47
N ALA A 4 -8.51 24.76 -16.51
CA ALA A 4 -9.91 24.83 -16.90
C ALA A 4 -10.85 24.10 -15.90
N ALA A 5 -10.32 23.22 -15.05
CA ALA A 5 -11.08 22.54 -14.00
C ALA A 5 -11.22 23.38 -12.72
N LEU A 6 -10.55 24.55 -12.65
CA LEU A 6 -10.44 25.37 -11.45
C LEU A 6 -10.96 26.80 -11.72
N ARG A 7 -11.63 27.40 -10.74
CA ARG A 7 -12.07 28.81 -10.82
C ARG A 7 -10.91 29.74 -10.48
N GLY A 8 -10.73 30.82 -11.26
CA GLY A 8 -9.72 31.84 -10.99
C GLY A 8 -8.27 31.38 -11.21
N ALA A 9 -8.04 30.42 -12.11
CA ALA A 9 -6.73 29.81 -12.33
C ALA A 9 -5.83 30.58 -13.33
N ASP A 10 -6.18 31.81 -13.69
CA ASP A 10 -5.47 32.59 -14.72
C ASP A 10 -3.99 32.78 -14.38
N GLY A 11 -3.68 33.07 -13.11
CA GLY A 11 -2.31 33.22 -12.60
C GLY A 11 -1.65 31.93 -12.11
N LEU A 12 -2.25 30.76 -12.29
CA LEU A 12 -1.66 29.50 -11.81
C LEU A 12 -0.44 29.14 -12.67
N GLU A 13 0.72 28.90 -12.07
CA GLU A 13 1.92 28.44 -12.78
C GLU A 13 2.45 27.16 -12.16
N LEU A 14 3.15 26.34 -12.95
CA LEU A 14 3.84 25.17 -12.43
C LEU A 14 5.07 25.65 -11.68
N ASP A 15 5.14 25.40 -10.38
CA ASP A 15 6.33 25.66 -9.57
C ASP A 15 7.32 24.49 -9.69
N PHE A 16 6.90 23.30 -9.25
CA PHE A 16 7.76 22.11 -9.22
C PHE A 16 6.98 20.82 -9.45
N HIS A 17 7.67 19.79 -9.96
CA HIS A 17 7.19 18.42 -9.90
C HIS A 17 8.34 17.46 -9.56
N THR A 18 7.98 16.31 -9.01
CA THR A 18 8.87 15.16 -8.85
C THR A 18 8.16 13.88 -9.27
N VAL A 19 8.93 12.82 -9.52
CA VAL A 19 8.43 11.50 -9.87
C VAL A 19 8.60 10.56 -8.69
N GLY A 20 7.50 9.93 -8.29
CA GLY A 20 7.50 8.86 -7.29
C GLY A 20 7.15 7.52 -7.92
N TYR A 21 7.99 6.50 -7.68
CA TYR A 21 7.68 5.13 -8.06
C TYR A 21 6.62 4.56 -7.12
N ARG A 22 5.58 3.96 -7.70
CA ARG A 22 4.51 3.34 -6.93
C ARG A 22 4.89 1.90 -6.60
N PRO A 23 4.84 1.50 -5.32
CA PRO A 23 5.08 0.11 -4.95
C PRO A 23 3.80 -0.71 -5.20
N THR A 24 3.52 -0.97 -6.49
CA THR A 24 2.36 -1.74 -6.94
C THR A 24 2.80 -3.17 -7.25
N PRO A 25 2.32 -4.18 -6.52
CA PRO A 25 2.56 -5.59 -6.86
C PRO A 25 2.03 -5.96 -8.24
N ALA A 26 2.52 -7.07 -8.80
CA ALA A 26 2.27 -7.45 -10.20
C ALA A 26 0.78 -7.62 -10.55
N ASP A 27 -0.07 -7.95 -9.57
CA ASP A 27 -1.51 -8.10 -9.72
C ASP A 27 -2.31 -6.82 -9.40
N GLY A 28 -1.63 -5.74 -9.01
CA GLY A 28 -2.26 -4.48 -8.64
C GLY A 28 -2.79 -4.41 -7.19
N PHE A 29 -2.70 -5.49 -6.40
CA PHE A 29 -3.25 -5.56 -5.05
C PHE A 29 -2.16 -5.50 -3.96
N PRO A 30 -2.47 -5.02 -2.74
CA PRO A 30 -1.53 -5.04 -1.62
C PRO A 30 -0.94 -6.43 -1.32
N ILE A 31 0.26 -6.47 -0.74
CA ILE A 31 0.78 -7.66 -0.03
C ILE A 31 0.95 -7.27 1.43
N VAL A 32 0.27 -7.99 2.33
CA VAL A 32 0.30 -7.78 3.79
C VAL A 32 0.32 -9.15 4.47
N SER A 33 1.52 -9.67 4.76
CA SER A 33 1.69 -11.02 5.32
C SER A 33 3.10 -11.30 5.82
N ARG A 34 3.24 -12.36 6.61
CA ARG A 34 4.53 -13.00 6.86
C ARG A 34 5.03 -13.66 5.57
N ALA A 35 6.33 -13.60 5.32
CA ALA A 35 6.94 -14.35 4.22
C ALA A 35 7.19 -15.79 4.68
N GLU A 36 6.36 -16.73 4.21
CA GLU A 36 6.55 -18.15 4.52
C GLU A 36 7.95 -18.63 4.12
N GLY A 37 8.57 -19.44 4.98
CA GLY A 37 9.94 -19.92 4.79
C GLY A 37 11.05 -18.93 5.14
N VAL A 38 10.73 -17.66 5.44
CA VAL A 38 11.71 -16.64 5.85
C VAL A 38 11.39 -16.14 7.26
N GLY A 39 12.09 -16.68 8.26
CA GLY A 39 11.89 -16.35 9.66
C GLY A 39 12.06 -14.85 9.93
N GLY A 40 11.04 -14.23 10.56
CA GLY A 40 11.07 -12.83 10.98
C GLY A 40 10.73 -11.80 9.90
N LEU A 41 10.49 -12.20 8.65
CA LEU A 41 10.12 -11.27 7.58
C LEU A 41 8.59 -11.07 7.51
N TYR A 42 8.16 -9.81 7.63
CA TYR A 42 6.79 -9.37 7.36
C TYR A 42 6.80 -8.35 6.22
N VAL A 43 5.91 -8.54 5.25
CA VAL A 43 5.80 -7.70 4.05
C VAL A 43 4.52 -6.88 4.14
N ALA A 44 4.63 -5.57 3.96
CA ALA A 44 3.52 -4.64 3.81
C ALA A 44 3.81 -3.69 2.65
N VAL A 45 3.33 -4.00 1.45
CA VAL A 45 3.58 -3.23 0.22
C VAL A 45 2.27 -2.96 -0.53
N MET A 46 2.03 -1.69 -0.88
CA MET A 46 0.79 -1.28 -1.54
C MET A 46 0.88 0.12 -2.16
N HIS A 47 0.14 0.33 -3.25
CA HIS A 47 -0.02 1.65 -3.86
C HIS A 47 -0.67 2.68 -2.93
N SER A 48 -1.71 2.27 -2.19
CA SER A 48 -2.47 3.16 -1.29
C SER A 48 -1.91 3.20 0.14
N GLY A 49 -0.58 3.12 0.29
CA GLY A 49 0.09 2.92 1.59
C GLY A 49 -0.24 3.98 2.62
N ILE A 50 -0.21 5.26 2.23
CA ILE A 50 -0.51 6.39 3.13
C ILE A 50 -1.95 6.30 3.65
N THR A 51 -2.91 6.06 2.77
CA THR A 51 -4.34 5.97 3.13
C THR A 51 -4.62 4.82 4.08
N LEU A 52 -3.99 3.66 3.85
CA LEU A 52 -4.26 2.43 4.59
C LEU A 52 -3.33 2.21 5.79
N ALA A 53 -2.31 3.05 5.99
CA ALA A 53 -1.30 2.86 7.03
C ALA A 53 -1.88 2.61 8.44
N PRO A 54 -2.93 3.34 8.90
CA PRO A 54 -3.48 3.09 10.24
C PRO A 54 -4.10 1.70 10.39
N ALA A 55 -4.84 1.23 9.38
CA ALA A 55 -5.48 -0.08 9.42
C ALA A 55 -4.44 -1.20 9.30
N VAL A 56 -3.52 -1.08 8.33
CA VAL A 56 -2.48 -2.08 8.08
C VAL A 56 -1.53 -2.19 9.26
N GLY A 57 -1.16 -1.07 9.89
CA GLY A 57 -0.33 -1.09 11.10
C GLY A 57 -1.00 -1.84 12.25
N LEU A 58 -2.30 -1.65 12.45
CA LEU A 58 -3.07 -2.39 13.46
C LEU A 58 -3.11 -3.90 13.16
N PHE A 59 -3.44 -4.28 11.92
CA PHE A 59 -3.51 -5.68 11.53
C PHE A 59 -2.15 -6.38 11.60
N ALA A 60 -1.10 -5.71 11.09
CA ALA A 60 0.26 -6.23 11.16
C ALA A 60 0.71 -6.42 12.61
N THR A 61 0.39 -5.49 13.51
CA THR A 61 0.76 -5.61 14.93
C THR A 61 0.14 -6.85 15.58
N ARG A 62 -1.18 -7.06 15.39
CA ARG A 62 -1.88 -8.24 15.93
C ARG A 62 -1.34 -9.54 15.35
N GLU A 63 -1.12 -9.58 14.04
CA GLU A 63 -0.58 -10.77 13.39
C GLU A 63 0.87 -11.04 13.83
N ILE A 64 1.69 -9.98 14.01
CA ILE A 64 3.10 -10.08 14.40
C ILE A 64 3.25 -10.54 15.85
N LEU A 65 2.53 -9.92 16.78
CA LEU A 65 2.66 -10.14 18.22
C LEU A 65 1.86 -11.35 18.70
N ASP A 66 0.62 -11.47 18.22
CA ASP A 66 -0.37 -12.40 18.78
C ASP A 66 -0.68 -13.57 17.83
N GLY A 67 -0.21 -13.51 16.58
CA GLY A 67 -0.52 -14.51 15.56
C GLY A 67 -1.94 -14.38 14.99
N GLU A 68 -2.66 -13.31 15.32
CA GLU A 68 -4.05 -13.09 14.90
C GLU A 68 -4.11 -12.35 13.56
N ARG A 69 -4.34 -13.11 12.47
CA ARG A 69 -4.52 -12.55 11.13
C ARG A 69 -5.96 -12.06 10.94
N ASP A 70 -6.12 -10.79 10.57
CA ASP A 70 -7.43 -10.21 10.26
C ASP A 70 -8.02 -10.82 8.97
N ALA A 71 -9.31 -11.13 8.97
CA ALA A 71 -10.00 -11.73 7.83
C ALA A 71 -9.93 -10.86 6.57
N LEU A 72 -9.83 -9.53 6.71
CA LEU A 72 -9.67 -8.61 5.59
C LEU A 72 -8.32 -8.78 4.87
N LEU A 73 -7.31 -9.38 5.53
CA LEU A 73 -6.00 -9.65 4.93
C LEU A 73 -5.93 -11.00 4.20
N ALA A 74 -6.95 -11.86 4.30
CA ALA A 74 -6.96 -13.17 3.65
C ALA A 74 -6.58 -13.15 2.15
N PRO A 75 -7.09 -12.24 1.30
CA PRO A 75 -6.71 -12.22 -0.12
C PRO A 75 -5.36 -11.54 -0.40
N TYR A 76 -4.73 -10.91 0.59
CA TYR A 76 -3.54 -10.08 0.42
C TYR A 76 -2.25 -10.74 0.92
N GLY A 77 -2.24 -12.06 1.06
CA GLY A 77 -1.05 -12.83 1.38
C GLY A 77 -0.03 -12.85 0.24
N LEU A 78 1.25 -13.01 0.57
CA LEU A 78 2.35 -13.16 -0.40
C LEU A 78 2.26 -14.50 -1.14
N GLU A 79 1.72 -15.53 -0.47
CA GLU A 79 1.52 -16.89 -0.96
C GLU A 79 0.68 -16.95 -2.25
N ARG A 80 -0.12 -15.92 -2.55
CA ARG A 80 -0.88 -15.84 -3.81
C ARG A 80 0.01 -15.75 -5.06
N PHE A 81 1.29 -15.44 -4.89
CA PHE A 81 2.29 -15.44 -5.96
C PHE A 81 3.19 -16.68 -5.95
N ALA A 82 2.94 -17.64 -5.06
CA ALA A 82 3.63 -18.93 -5.12
C ALA A 82 3.28 -19.67 -6.42
N PRO A 83 4.20 -20.49 -6.96
CA PRO A 83 3.96 -21.32 -8.14
C PRO A 83 2.78 -22.27 -8.02
#